data_AF-A0A9P4MAE0-F1
#
_entry.id   AF-A0A9P4MAE0-F1
#
_cell.length_a   1.000
_cell.length_b   1.000
_cell.length_c   1.000
_cell.angle_alpha   90.00
_cell.angle_beta   90.00
_cell.angle_gamma   90.00
#
_symmetry.space_group_name_H-M   'P 1'
#
loop_
_entity.id
_entity.type
_entity.pdbx_description
1 polymer ?
#
loop_
_entity_poly.entity_id
_entity_poly.type
_entity_poly.pdbx_seq_one_letter_code
_entity_poly.pdbx_strand_id
1 'polypeptide(L)'
;MALRPMANPLVELLNPLTSPSLRSALTTPVLRRIYLPAALVPAVSPILTLPSLLRDIWDSVLRAVPKKKTSYSKKRMRQMAGKALKDVTALNTCAGCGRPKRMHVLCPYCVQDIKNYFRDQMNKDRTAVVEAEEQKLELLDNPELDPRERSIQIAQSHVGKSKKTWFASATPSLRRAVSDKEGAAMIEEAVADAKRKESADGVRGNP
;
A
#
# COMPACT_ATOMS: atom_id res chain seq x y z
N MET A 1 -17.18 23.11 -32.43
CA MET A 1 -17.91 21.83 -32.46
C MET A 1 -17.03 20.81 -33.19
N ALA A 2 -16.30 19.97 -32.46
CA ALA A 2 -15.41 18.96 -33.04
C ALA A 2 -16.04 17.58 -32.81
N LEU A 3 -16.36 16.89 -33.90
CA LEU A 3 -16.90 15.53 -33.89
C LEU A 3 -15.77 14.55 -33.59
N ARG A 4 -15.92 13.75 -32.53
CA ARG A 4 -15.05 12.61 -32.24
C ARG A 4 -15.48 11.40 -33.05
N PRO A 5 -14.56 10.64 -33.67
CA PRO A 5 -14.90 9.38 -34.33
C PRO A 5 -15.18 8.30 -33.28
N MET A 6 -16.32 7.62 -33.44
CA MET A 6 -16.69 6.44 -32.66
C MET A 6 -15.90 5.25 -33.19
N ALA A 7 -14.98 4.71 -32.40
CA ALA A 7 -14.29 3.46 -32.70
C ALA A 7 -15.28 2.29 -32.56
N ASN A 8 -15.36 1.45 -33.59
CA ASN A 8 -16.22 0.27 -33.69
C ASN A 8 -15.75 -0.86 -32.75
N PRO A 9 -16.60 -1.39 -31.84
CA PRO A 9 -16.23 -2.43 -30.88
C PRO A 9 -16.44 -3.86 -31.41
N LEU A 10 -16.30 -4.11 -32.72
CA LEU A 10 -16.61 -5.43 -33.33
C LEU A 10 -15.38 -6.29 -33.63
N VAL A 11 -14.16 -5.88 -33.27
CA VAL A 11 -12.94 -6.64 -33.62
C VAL A 11 -12.31 -7.38 -32.42
N GLU A 12 -12.84 -7.24 -31.21
CA GLU A 12 -12.21 -7.83 -29.99
C GLU A 12 -12.73 -9.22 -29.57
N LEU A 13 -13.58 -9.88 -30.36
CA LEU A 13 -14.20 -11.15 -29.96
C LEU A 13 -13.56 -12.44 -30.51
N LEU A 14 -12.38 -12.39 -31.12
CA LEU A 14 -11.79 -13.59 -31.73
C LEU A 14 -10.44 -14.08 -31.17
N ASN A 15 -9.89 -13.51 -30.09
CA ASN A 15 -8.64 -14.03 -29.52
C ASN A 15 -8.75 -14.38 -28.04
N PRO A 16 -9.14 -15.61 -27.69
CA PRO A 16 -8.89 -16.15 -26.36
C PRO A 16 -7.75 -17.16 -26.44
N LEU A 17 -6.48 -16.74 -26.56
CA LEU A 17 -5.37 -17.68 -26.33
C LEU A 17 -4.01 -17.01 -26.06
N THR A 18 -3.92 -16.14 -25.05
CA THR A 18 -2.62 -15.75 -24.47
C THR A 18 -2.72 -15.50 -22.97
N SER A 19 -2.78 -16.58 -22.19
CA SER A 19 -2.27 -16.56 -20.82
C SER A 19 -1.50 -17.84 -20.55
N PRO A 20 -0.19 -17.76 -20.21
CA PRO A 20 0.65 -18.91 -19.97
C PRO A 20 0.74 -19.16 -18.46
N SER A 21 -0.09 -20.03 -17.93
CA SER A 21 0.25 -20.76 -16.71
C SER A 21 -0.73 -21.90 -16.50
N LEU A 22 -0.20 -23.03 -16.03
CA LEU A 22 -0.92 -24.22 -15.60
C LEU A 22 -1.41 -25.13 -16.74
N ARG A 23 -0.49 -25.96 -17.26
CA ARG A 23 -0.31 -27.35 -16.78
C ARG A 23 0.58 -28.11 -17.77
N SER A 24 1.85 -28.20 -17.39
CA SER A 24 2.73 -29.27 -17.83
C SER A 24 2.24 -30.62 -17.32
N ALA A 25 2.58 -31.62 -18.12
CA ALA A 25 2.72 -33.03 -17.78
C ALA A 25 1.41 -33.77 -17.46
N LEU A 26 0.98 -34.60 -18.41
CA LEU A 26 1.24 -36.04 -18.28
C LEU A 26 1.45 -36.59 -19.69
N THR A 27 2.72 -36.73 -20.02
CA THR A 27 3.25 -37.41 -21.18
C THR A 27 3.27 -38.91 -20.95
N THR A 28 2.95 -39.63 -22.03
CA THR A 28 3.47 -40.95 -22.48
C THR A 28 2.99 -42.21 -21.74
N PRO A 29 3.28 -43.41 -22.27
CA PRO A 29 2.99 -43.95 -23.61
C PRO A 29 2.37 -45.36 -23.48
N VAL A 30 2.53 -46.21 -24.50
CA VAL A 30 2.26 -47.67 -24.53
C VAL A 30 0.95 -48.04 -25.24
N LEU A 31 1.07 -48.03 -26.56
CA LEU A 31 0.51 -49.04 -27.45
C LEU A 31 0.76 -50.45 -26.88
N ARG A 32 -0.08 -50.89 -25.94
CA ARG A 32 -0.13 -52.30 -25.55
C ARG A 32 -1.10 -52.99 -26.49
N ARG A 33 -0.50 -53.41 -27.60
CA ARG A 33 -0.96 -54.45 -28.51
C ARG A 33 -1.47 -55.65 -27.70
N ILE A 34 -2.78 -55.77 -27.52
CA ILE A 34 -3.40 -56.99 -27.01
C ILE A 34 -3.85 -57.79 -28.24
N TYR A 35 -3.06 -58.82 -28.53
CA TYR A 35 -3.48 -59.97 -29.33
C TYR A 35 -4.64 -60.64 -28.58
N LEU A 36 -5.86 -60.62 -29.14
CA LEU A 36 -6.95 -61.51 -28.70
C LEU A 36 -6.99 -62.73 -29.63
N PRO A 37 -6.98 -63.96 -29.11
CA PRO A 37 -7.26 -65.13 -29.92
C PRO A 37 -8.73 -65.09 -30.35
N ALA A 38 -8.97 -65.34 -31.63
CA ALA A 38 -10.30 -65.56 -32.17
C ALA A 38 -10.92 -66.80 -31.50
N ALA A 39 -11.63 -66.57 -30.41
CA ALA A 39 -12.57 -67.53 -29.85
C ALA A 39 -13.98 -66.94 -30.05
N LEU A 40 -14.84 -67.72 -30.71
CA LEU A 40 -16.26 -67.43 -30.90
C LEU A 40 -16.90 -66.98 -29.58
N VAL A 41 -17.11 -65.67 -29.43
CA VAL A 41 -18.08 -65.12 -28.49
C VAL A 41 -19.33 -64.83 -29.32
N PRO A 42 -20.50 -65.37 -28.96
CA PRO A 42 -21.72 -65.11 -29.69
C PRO A 42 -21.94 -63.59 -29.77
N ALA A 43 -22.34 -63.13 -30.95
CA ALA A 43 -22.73 -61.76 -31.22
C ALA A 43 -23.96 -61.38 -30.38
N VAL A 44 -23.75 -61.13 -29.09
CA VAL A 44 -24.64 -60.31 -28.30
C VAL A 44 -24.10 -58.91 -28.48
N SER A 45 -24.59 -58.25 -29.52
CA SER A 45 -24.53 -56.79 -29.58
C SER A 45 -25.03 -56.30 -28.22
N PRO A 46 -24.21 -55.59 -27.41
CA PRO A 46 -24.78 -54.80 -26.34
C PRO A 46 -25.55 -53.71 -27.06
N ILE A 47 -26.83 -53.99 -27.34
CA ILE A 47 -27.83 -52.98 -27.62
C ILE A 47 -27.59 -51.96 -26.51
N LEU A 48 -27.19 -50.75 -26.89
CA LEU A 48 -26.87 -49.66 -25.99
C LEU A 48 -28.12 -49.39 -25.12
N THR A 49 -28.28 -50.17 -24.06
CA THR A 49 -29.17 -49.90 -22.95
C THR A 49 -28.47 -48.78 -22.22
N LEU A 50 -28.58 -47.55 -22.75
CA LEU A 50 -28.19 -46.35 -22.03
C LEU A 50 -28.81 -46.53 -20.64
N PRO A 51 -27.98 -46.58 -19.57
CA PRO A 51 -28.50 -46.63 -18.21
C PRO A 51 -29.53 -45.52 -18.10
N SER A 52 -30.70 -45.79 -17.51
CA SER A 52 -31.78 -44.80 -17.35
C SER A 52 -31.25 -43.45 -16.86
N LEU A 53 -30.21 -43.48 -16.01
CA LEU A 53 -29.47 -42.31 -15.54
C LEU A 53 -28.86 -41.44 -16.65
N LEU A 54 -28.23 -42.03 -17.67
CA LEU A 54 -27.71 -41.25 -18.81
C LEU A 54 -28.86 -40.65 -19.61
N ARG A 55 -29.96 -41.37 -19.77
CA ARG A 55 -31.11 -40.88 -20.53
C ARG A 55 -31.77 -39.68 -19.88
N ASP A 56 -31.88 -39.68 -18.55
CA ASP A 56 -32.38 -38.55 -17.77
C ASP A 56 -31.44 -37.34 -17.80
N ILE A 57 -30.12 -37.57 -17.76
CA ILE A 57 -29.11 -36.51 -17.93
C ILE A 57 -29.22 -35.87 -19.32
N TRP A 58 -29.38 -36.68 -20.37
CA TRP A 58 -29.54 -36.19 -21.74
C TRP A 58 -30.86 -35.43 -21.95
N ASP A 59 -31.98 -35.90 -21.39
CA ASP A 59 -33.26 -35.19 -21.48
C ASP A 59 -33.22 -33.86 -20.69
N SER A 60 -32.53 -33.82 -19.55
CA SER A 60 -32.29 -32.58 -18.79
C SER A 60 -31.46 -31.57 -19.59
N VAL A 61 -30.38 -32.00 -20.24
CA VAL A 61 -29.54 -31.12 -21.07
C VAL A 61 -30.31 -30.59 -22.29
N LEU A 62 -31.10 -31.44 -22.95
CA LEU A 62 -31.92 -31.02 -24.09
C LEU A 62 -33.08 -30.09 -23.69
N ARG A 63 -33.62 -30.23 -22.47
CA ARG A 63 -34.66 -29.35 -21.91
C ARG A 63 -34.13 -28.07 -21.27
N ALA A 64 -32.86 -28.02 -20.85
CA ALA A 64 -32.24 -26.83 -20.24
C ALA A 64 -32.04 -25.67 -21.22
N VAL A 65 -32.07 -25.94 -22.54
CA VAL A 65 -31.99 -24.91 -23.57
C VAL A 65 -33.29 -24.10 -23.59
N PRO A 66 -33.23 -22.76 -23.55
CA PRO A 66 -34.42 -21.94 -23.64
C PRO A 66 -35.20 -22.25 -24.92
N LYS A 67 -36.44 -22.73 -24.76
CA LYS A 67 -37.29 -23.17 -25.88
C LYS A 67 -37.51 -22.08 -26.94
N LYS A 68 -37.49 -20.81 -26.54
CA LYS A 68 -37.75 -19.65 -27.38
C LYS A 68 -36.83 -18.49 -26.98
N LYS A 69 -36.47 -17.65 -27.95
CA LYS A 69 -35.78 -16.38 -27.70
C LYS A 69 -36.66 -15.49 -26.83
N THR A 70 -36.10 -14.97 -25.74
CA THR A 70 -36.82 -14.03 -24.87
C THR A 70 -37.12 -12.73 -25.62
N SER A 71 -38.34 -12.22 -25.52
CA SER A 71 -38.71 -10.90 -26.06
C SER A 71 -37.85 -9.80 -25.44
N TYR A 72 -37.66 -8.70 -26.17
CA TYR A 72 -36.94 -7.51 -25.67
C TYR A 72 -37.49 -7.01 -24.33
N SER A 73 -38.82 -6.94 -24.17
CA SER A 73 -39.48 -6.50 -22.92
C SER A 73 -39.12 -7.37 -21.71
N LYS A 74 -39.26 -8.69 -21.82
CA LYS A 74 -38.87 -9.65 -20.75
C LYS A 74 -37.38 -9.54 -20.39
N LYS A 75 -36.50 -9.32 -21.37
CA LYS A 75 -35.06 -9.10 -21.12
C LYS A 75 -34.85 -7.80 -20.33
N ARG A 76 -35.43 -6.68 -20.77
CA ARG A 76 -35.30 -5.38 -20.11
C ARG A 76 -35.84 -5.40 -18.68
N MET A 77 -37.00 -6.02 -18.44
CA MET A 77 -37.58 -6.17 -17.11
C MET A 77 -36.64 -6.92 -16.16
N ARG A 78 -36.07 -8.04 -16.61
CA ARG A 78 -35.10 -8.81 -15.80
C ARG A 78 -33.78 -8.06 -15.59
N GLN A 79 -33.37 -7.21 -16.53
CA GLN A 79 -32.11 -6.47 -16.45
C GLN A 79 -32.21 -5.19 -15.63
N MET A 80 -33.38 -4.54 -15.59
CA MET A 80 -33.56 -3.24 -14.93
C MET A 80 -34.27 -3.34 -13.58
N ALA A 81 -35.06 -4.39 -13.32
CA ALA A 81 -35.74 -4.55 -12.04
C ALA A 81 -34.75 -4.78 -10.90
N GLY A 82 -34.60 -3.79 -10.02
CA GLY A 82 -33.80 -3.88 -8.79
C GLY A 82 -32.29 -4.02 -8.98
N LYS A 83 -31.80 -3.94 -10.23
CA LYS A 83 -30.38 -4.05 -10.59
C LYS A 83 -29.70 -2.70 -10.84
N ALA A 84 -30.43 -1.60 -10.65
CA ALA A 84 -29.85 -0.27 -10.72
C ALA A 84 -28.86 -0.06 -9.55
N LEU A 85 -27.81 0.70 -9.81
CA LEU A 85 -26.92 1.17 -8.76
C LEU A 85 -27.72 2.08 -7.83
N LYS A 86 -27.69 1.79 -6.53
CA LYS A 86 -28.37 2.63 -5.53
C LYS A 86 -27.61 3.93 -5.35
N ASP A 87 -28.34 5.04 -5.25
CA ASP A 87 -27.76 6.34 -4.94
C ASP A 87 -27.20 6.35 -3.52
N VAL A 88 -26.00 6.92 -3.38
CA VAL A 88 -25.33 7.05 -2.08
C VAL A 88 -25.81 8.34 -1.41
N THR A 89 -26.79 8.24 -0.52
CA THR A 89 -27.35 9.39 0.22
C THR A 89 -26.48 9.85 1.39
N ALA A 90 -25.56 9.00 1.85
CA ALA A 90 -24.68 9.24 2.99
C ALA A 90 -23.45 10.11 2.64
N LEU A 91 -23.65 11.26 2.01
CA LEU A 91 -22.61 12.21 1.62
C LEU A 91 -22.73 13.51 2.42
N ASN A 92 -21.67 13.89 3.13
CA ASN A 92 -21.56 15.14 3.89
C ASN A 92 -20.38 15.97 3.39
N THR A 93 -20.33 17.26 3.72
CA THR A 93 -19.15 18.10 3.49
C THR A 93 -18.05 17.82 4.51
N CYS A 94 -16.79 17.88 4.09
CA CYS A 94 -15.65 17.70 4.98
C CYS A 94 -15.34 19.00 5.74
N ALA A 95 -15.20 18.92 7.08
CA ALA A 95 -14.83 20.07 7.91
C ALA A 95 -13.40 20.61 7.67
N GLY A 96 -12.49 19.79 7.11
CA GLY A 96 -11.12 20.19 6.84
C GLY A 96 -10.95 20.92 5.50
N CYS A 97 -11.40 20.30 4.40
CA CYS A 97 -11.17 20.80 3.05
C CYS A 97 -12.44 21.22 2.29
N GLY A 98 -13.63 21.09 2.89
CA GLY A 98 -14.92 21.43 2.27
C GLY A 98 -15.42 20.45 1.19
N ARG A 99 -14.60 19.49 0.75
CA ARG A 99 -14.97 18.50 -0.29
C ARG A 99 -16.02 17.50 0.20
N PRO A 100 -16.84 16.91 -0.69
CA PRO A 100 -17.79 15.87 -0.30
C PRO A 100 -17.04 14.62 0.20
N LYS A 101 -17.51 14.06 1.31
CA LYS A 101 -17.03 12.81 1.91
C LYS A 101 -18.21 11.95 2.34
N ARG A 102 -17.96 10.67 2.65
CA ARG A 102 -18.97 9.81 3.30
C ARG A 102 -19.09 10.15 4.79
N MET A 103 -20.28 10.02 5.36
CA MET A 103 -20.56 10.45 6.75
C MET A 103 -19.64 9.77 7.78
N HIS A 104 -19.55 8.44 7.73
CA HIS A 104 -18.80 7.61 8.68
C HIS A 104 -17.37 7.28 8.23
N VAL A 105 -16.84 8.03 7.25
CA VAL A 105 -15.49 7.80 6.72
C VAL A 105 -14.70 9.09 6.82
N LEU A 106 -13.40 8.95 7.11
CA LEU A 106 -12.45 10.05 7.03
C LEU A 106 -12.36 10.57 5.57
N CYS A 107 -12.05 11.84 5.41
CA CYS A 107 -11.92 12.42 4.08
C CYS A 107 -10.69 11.81 3.38
N PRO A 108 -10.84 11.22 2.16
CA PRO A 108 -9.73 10.58 1.49
C PRO A 108 -8.60 11.58 1.16
N TYR A 109 -8.96 12.83 0.85
CA TYR A 109 -8.00 13.89 0.55
C TYR A 109 -7.21 14.31 1.78
N CYS A 110 -7.88 14.67 2.88
CA CYS A 110 -7.18 15.09 4.10
C CYS A 110 -6.29 13.99 4.67
N VAL A 111 -6.71 12.72 4.60
CA VAL A 111 -5.88 11.59 5.04
C VAL A 111 -4.65 11.43 4.16
N GLN A 112 -4.75 11.65 2.84
CA GLN A 112 -3.59 11.63 1.94
C GLN A 112 -2.61 12.74 2.27
N ASP A 113 -3.09 13.97 2.50
CA ASP A 113 -2.24 15.11 2.85
C ASP A 113 -1.48 14.88 4.16
N ILE A 114 -2.17 14.38 5.19
CA ILE A 114 -1.57 14.03 6.48
C ILE A 114 -0.53 12.91 6.31
N LYS A 115 -0.85 11.88 5.52
CA LYS A 115 0.07 10.78 5.25
C LYS A 115 1.33 11.25 4.53
N ASN A 116 1.19 12.16 3.57
CA ASN A 116 2.32 12.75 2.86
C ASN A 116 3.18 13.60 3.80
N TYR A 117 2.55 14.41 4.64
CA TYR A 117 3.27 15.19 5.66
C TYR A 117 4.12 14.30 6.56
N PHE A 118 3.56 13.23 7.14
CA PHE A 118 4.33 12.33 7.99
C PHE A 118 5.43 11.59 7.23
N ARG A 119 5.16 11.17 5.99
CA ARG A 119 6.18 10.55 5.13
C ARG A 119 7.35 11.51 4.88
N ASP A 120 7.06 12.77 4.59
CA ASP A 120 8.09 13.77 4.31
C ASP A 120 8.92 14.08 5.56
N GLN A 121 8.31 14.12 6.74
CA GLN A 121 9.05 14.24 8.00
C GLN A 121 9.98 13.03 8.21
N MET A 122 9.47 11.81 8.05
CA MET A 122 10.30 10.61 8.17
C MET A 122 11.43 10.56 7.14
N ASN A 123 11.19 11.04 5.93
CA ASN A 123 12.21 11.13 4.90
C ASN A 123 13.29 12.15 5.27
N LYS A 124 12.91 13.33 5.79
CA LYS A 124 13.86 14.34 6.28
C LYS A 124 14.71 13.84 7.44
N ASP A 125 14.11 13.10 8.37
CA ASP A 125 14.85 12.50 9.49
C ASP A 125 15.88 11.48 8.98
N ARG A 126 15.50 10.68 7.98
CA ARG A 126 16.41 9.72 7.33
C ARG A 126 17.54 10.42 6.58
N THR A 127 17.24 11.43 5.75
CA THR A 127 18.27 12.17 5.02
C THR A 127 19.22 12.88 5.97
N ALA A 128 18.72 13.49 7.05
CA ALA A 128 19.55 14.14 8.06
C ALA A 128 20.44 13.16 8.87
N VAL A 129 20.10 11.88 8.92
CA VAL A 129 20.99 10.84 9.47
C VAL A 129 22.09 10.51 8.47
N VAL A 130 21.74 10.30 7.19
CA VAL A 130 22.70 10.01 6.11
C VAL A 130 23.70 11.16 5.94
N GLU A 131 23.23 12.40 5.83
CA GLU A 131 24.07 13.60 5.69
C GLU A 131 25.05 13.77 6.86
N ALA A 132 24.63 13.41 8.08
CA ALA A 132 25.51 13.50 9.25
C ALA A 132 26.59 12.40 9.27
N GLU A 133 26.28 11.23 8.71
CA GLU A 133 27.24 10.14 8.57
C GLU A 133 28.24 10.42 7.45
N GLU A 134 27.78 10.97 6.33
CA GLU A 134 28.64 11.45 5.24
C GLU A 134 29.59 12.55 5.70
N GLN A 135 29.10 13.55 6.44
CA GLN A 135 29.95 14.59 7.04
C GLN A 135 31.01 14.00 7.98
N LYS A 136 30.65 12.95 8.73
CA LYS A 136 31.59 12.28 9.62
C LYS A 136 32.66 11.52 8.82
N LEU A 137 32.29 10.87 7.72
CA LEU A 137 33.22 10.16 6.86
C LEU A 137 34.17 11.13 6.15
N GLU A 138 33.65 12.24 5.62
CA GLU A 138 34.45 13.29 4.99
C GLU A 138 35.46 13.91 5.96
N LEU A 139 35.07 14.13 7.22
CA LEU A 139 35.97 14.59 8.29
C LEU A 139 37.07 13.57 8.62
N LEU A 140 36.80 12.28 8.53
CA LEU A 140 37.78 11.22 8.78
C LEU A 140 38.81 11.13 7.65
N ASP A 141 38.36 11.27 6.41
CA ASP A 141 39.17 11.13 5.20
C ASP A 141 40.05 12.36 4.91
N ASN A 142 39.84 13.50 5.59
CA ASN A 142 40.66 14.70 5.42
C ASN A 142 42.08 14.52 6.03
N PRO A 143 43.15 14.42 5.20
CA PRO A 143 44.50 14.14 5.69
C PRO A 143 45.21 15.37 6.26
N GLU A 144 44.73 16.58 5.96
CA GLU A 144 45.35 17.86 6.35
C GLU A 144 45.06 18.22 7.82
N LEU A 145 43.96 17.71 8.41
CA LEU A 145 43.61 17.99 9.80
C LEU A 145 44.42 17.15 10.80
N ASP A 146 44.92 17.79 11.86
CA ASP A 146 45.51 17.11 13.02
C ASP A 146 44.48 16.16 13.66
N PRO A 147 44.86 14.93 14.05
CA PRO A 147 44.00 13.99 14.78
C PRO A 147 43.24 14.58 15.98
N ARG A 148 43.84 15.51 16.73
CA ARG A 148 43.13 16.20 17.84
C ARG A 148 41.99 17.07 17.34
N GLU A 149 42.19 17.82 16.26
CA GLU A 149 41.16 18.69 15.68
C GLU A 149 40.01 17.88 15.07
N ARG A 150 40.31 16.77 14.38
CA ARG A 150 39.29 15.82 13.89
C ARG A 150 38.39 15.31 15.02
N SER A 151 38.99 14.93 16.16
CA SER A 151 38.24 14.41 17.31
C SER A 151 37.28 15.47 17.91
N ILE A 152 37.71 16.74 17.97
CA ILE A 152 36.91 17.85 18.48
C ILE A 152 35.72 18.13 17.56
N GLN A 153 35.94 18.13 16.23
CA GLN A 153 34.88 18.38 15.25
C GLN A 153 33.84 17.26 15.21
N ILE A 154 34.26 15.99 15.29
CA ILE A 154 33.36 14.83 15.40
C ILE A 154 32.56 14.91 16.71
N ALA A 155 33.18 15.28 17.83
CA ALA A 155 32.47 15.45 19.10
C ALA A 155 31.41 16.57 19.03
N GLN A 156 31.73 17.69 18.38
CA GLN A 156 30.79 18.82 18.21
C GLN A 156 29.60 18.47 17.32
N SER A 157 29.80 17.67 16.26
CA SER A 157 28.71 17.22 15.37
C SER A 157 27.69 16.33 16.10
N HIS A 158 28.14 15.55 17.10
CA HIS A 158 27.26 14.75 17.96
C HIS A 158 26.50 15.59 19.02
N VAL A 159 27.07 16.71 19.51
CA VAL A 159 26.47 17.56 20.56
C VAL A 159 25.25 18.37 20.06
N GLY A 160 25.23 18.76 18.78
CA GLY A 160 24.12 19.53 18.18
C GLY A 160 22.79 18.76 18.07
N LYS A 161 22.83 17.43 17.96
CA LYS A 161 21.64 16.54 17.90
C LYS A 161 21.05 16.24 19.29
N SER A 162 21.90 16.18 20.32
CA SER A 162 21.46 15.93 21.70
C SER A 162 20.53 17.03 22.24
N LYS A 163 20.83 18.31 21.99
CA LYS A 163 19.98 19.43 22.46
C LYS A 163 18.59 19.43 21.79
N LYS A 164 18.50 19.17 20.48
CA LYS A 164 17.22 19.14 19.75
C LYS A 164 16.36 17.93 20.12
N THR A 165 16.97 16.77 20.36
CA THR A 165 16.25 15.56 20.81
C THR A 165 15.78 15.66 22.26
N TRP A 166 16.55 16.33 23.14
CA TRP A 166 16.13 16.64 24.51
C TRP A 166 14.95 17.64 24.56
N PHE A 167 14.96 18.67 23.69
CA PHE A 167 13.79 19.55 23.50
C PHE A 167 12.59 18.81 22.88
N ALA A 168 12.83 17.79 22.06
CA ALA A 168 11.79 16.98 21.43
C ALA A 168 11.16 15.92 22.35
N SER A 169 11.79 15.57 23.47
CA SER A 169 11.22 14.71 24.51
C SER A 169 10.61 15.47 25.69
N ALA A 170 10.81 16.79 25.75
CA ALA A 170 10.20 17.67 26.76
C ALA A 170 8.66 17.69 26.63
N THR A 171 7.97 17.68 27.77
CA THR A 171 6.49 17.71 27.84
C THR A 171 5.93 18.91 27.06
N PRO A 172 4.73 18.81 26.45
CA PRO A 172 4.14 19.90 25.67
C PRO A 172 3.95 21.22 26.43
N SER A 173 3.92 21.19 27.76
CA SER A 173 3.88 22.38 28.63
C SER A 173 5.25 23.06 28.72
N LEU A 174 6.32 22.29 28.91
CA LEU A 174 7.69 22.79 28.93
C LEU A 174 8.09 23.37 27.57
N ARG A 175 7.66 22.71 26.49
CA ARG A 175 7.93 23.15 25.12
C ARG A 175 7.23 24.45 24.75
N ARG A 176 6.04 24.71 25.30
CA ARG A 176 5.35 26.00 25.17
C ARG A 176 6.02 27.08 26.00
N ALA A 177 6.35 26.79 27.26
CA ALA A 177 7.04 27.71 28.15
C ALA A 177 8.38 28.21 27.57
N VAL A 178 9.13 27.37 26.85
CA VAL A 178 10.39 27.76 26.20
C VAL A 178 10.16 28.53 24.88
N SER A 179 8.98 28.38 24.25
CA SER A 179 8.68 29.03 22.98
C SER A 179 8.15 30.46 23.15
N ASP A 180 7.69 30.81 24.35
CA ASP A 180 7.30 32.17 24.72
C ASP A 180 8.57 32.99 25.02
N LYS A 181 8.69 34.19 24.43
CA LYS A 181 9.90 35.04 24.54
C LYS A 181 10.29 35.33 26.00
N GLU A 182 9.31 35.36 26.90
CA GLU A 182 9.50 35.58 28.34
C GLU A 182 10.13 34.36 29.03
N GLY A 183 9.72 33.14 28.67
CA GLY A 183 10.29 31.92 29.24
C GLY A 183 11.69 31.61 28.73
N ALA A 184 12.01 32.00 27.48
CA ALA A 184 13.38 31.93 26.97
C ALA A 184 14.34 32.86 27.74
N ALA A 185 13.89 34.08 28.07
CA ALA A 185 14.69 35.04 28.85
C ALA A 185 14.94 34.57 30.29
N MET A 186 13.94 33.99 30.96
CA MET A 186 14.10 33.45 32.32
C MET A 186 15.13 32.31 32.39
N ILE A 187 15.19 31.47 31.36
CA ILE A 187 16.15 30.36 31.31
C ILE A 187 17.57 30.88 31.05
N GLU A 188 17.74 31.85 30.15
CA GLU A 188 19.06 32.46 29.94
C GLU A 188 19.56 33.20 31.19
N GLU A 189 18.70 33.89 31.91
CA GLU A 189 19.04 34.55 33.18
C GLU A 189 19.43 33.53 34.27
N ALA A 190 18.65 32.45 34.43
CA ALA A 190 18.95 31.38 35.38
C ALA A 190 20.28 30.66 35.06
N VAL A 191 20.58 30.44 33.77
CA VAL A 191 21.84 29.85 33.32
C VAL A 191 23.00 30.83 33.52
N ALA A 192 22.80 32.12 33.29
CA ALA A 192 23.79 33.15 33.56
C ALA A 192 24.10 33.28 35.07
N ASP A 193 23.09 33.16 35.93
CA ASP A 193 23.24 33.18 37.39
C ASP A 193 23.92 31.93 37.92
N ALA A 194 23.62 30.75 37.37
CA ALA A 194 24.34 29.52 37.70
C ALA A 194 25.84 29.64 37.36
N LYS A 195 26.14 30.22 36.18
CA LYS A 195 27.53 30.45 35.74
C LYS A 195 28.25 31.50 36.58
N ARG A 196 27.54 32.53 37.09
CA ARG A 196 28.10 33.47 38.07
C ARG A 196 28.40 32.80 39.41
N LYS A 197 27.52 31.92 39.89
CA LYS A 197 27.75 31.16 41.14
C LYS A 197 28.95 30.22 41.03
N GLU A 198 29.11 29.51 39.91
CA GLU A 198 30.29 28.68 39.66
C GLU A 198 31.60 29.50 39.64
N SER A 199 31.58 30.71 39.06
CA SER A 199 32.75 31.60 39.09
C SER A 199 33.05 32.19 40.48
N ALA A 200 32.06 32.27 41.37
CA ALA A 200 32.22 32.76 42.74
C ALA A 200 32.70 31.67 43.71
N ASP A 201 32.34 30.41 43.46
CA ASP A 201 32.74 29.27 44.31
C ASP A 201 34.13 28.72 43.96
N GLY A 202 34.70 29.09 42.81
CA GLY A 202 36.06 28.70 42.38
C GLY A 202 37.23 29.31 43.17
N VAL A 203 36.99 30.14 44.19
CA VAL A 203 38.04 30.79 45.00
C VAL A 203 38.24 30.12 46.38
N ARG A 204 37.44 29.10 46.74
CA ARG A 204 37.62 28.37 48.02
C ARG A 204 37.81 26.88 47.79
N GLY A 205 39.07 26.47 47.65
CA GLY A 205 39.43 25.05 47.70
C GLY A 205 40.87 24.77 47.30
N ASN A 206 41.82 25.11 48.18
CA ASN A 206 43.14 24.48 48.19
C ASN A 206 43.59 24.32 49.64
N PRO A 207 43.67 23.09 50.17
CA PRO A 207 44.76 22.69 51.04
C PRO A 207 45.92 22.10 50.23
#